data_AF-A0A256XDL3-F1
#
_entry.id   AF-A0A256XDL3-F1
#
_cell.length_a   1.000
_cell.length_b   1.000
_cell.length_c   1.000
_cell.angle_alpha   90.00
_cell.angle_beta   90.00
_cell.angle_gamma   90.00
#
_symmetry.space_group_name_H-M   'P 1'
#
loop_
_entity.id
_entity.type
_entity.pdbx_description
1 polymer ?
#
loop_
_entity_poly.entity_id
_entity_poly.type
_entity_poly.pdbx_seq_one_letter_code
_entity_poly.pdbx_strand_id
1 'polypeptide(L)'
;MRVINKTREYVISHNCTLAKNLPSRMRGLILSEKKDLVLVSPGEDIQSTSIHMAFMQYPIDVIWADSKMRVVDIKKNIQPLNPMLKNTWRIYKPGKPAKYVVELGKEKITKTQVGDEIEFR
;
A
#
# COMPACT_ATOMS: atom_id res chain seq x y z
N MET A 1 -14.11 2.64 -2.43
CA MET A 1 -13.62 3.77 -3.24
C MET A 1 -12.84 3.25 -4.42
N ARG A 2 -12.60 4.07 -5.43
CA ARG A 2 -11.65 3.84 -6.51
C ARG A 2 -10.32 4.52 -6.20
N VAL A 3 -9.25 3.91 -6.67
CA VAL A 3 -7.92 4.52 -6.74
C VAL A 3 -7.57 4.69 -8.21
N ILE A 4 -7.32 5.93 -8.62
CA ILE A 4 -7.11 6.30 -10.02
C ILE A 4 -5.70 6.86 -10.15
N ASN A 5 -4.96 6.46 -11.18
CA ASN A 5 -3.76 7.17 -11.60
C ASN A 5 -4.18 8.25 -12.60
N LYS A 6 -4.09 9.52 -12.20
CA LYS A 6 -4.49 10.66 -13.02
C LYS A 6 -3.49 10.93 -14.14
N THR A 7 -2.20 10.76 -13.88
CA THR A 7 -1.14 10.98 -14.88
C THR A 7 -1.25 10.02 -16.06
N ARG A 8 -1.71 8.79 -15.81
CA ARG A 8 -1.80 7.72 -16.81
C ARG A 8 -3.23 7.33 -17.17
N GLU A 9 -4.21 8.09 -16.68
CA GLU A 9 -5.63 7.97 -17.00
C GLU A 9 -6.18 6.54 -16.88
N TYR A 10 -5.88 5.85 -15.76
CA TYR A 10 -6.39 4.50 -15.53
C TYR A 10 -6.75 4.24 -14.06
N VAL A 11 -7.67 3.29 -13.87
CA VAL A 11 -8.09 2.86 -12.54
C VAL A 11 -7.13 1.80 -12.01
N ILE A 12 -6.44 2.09 -10.90
CA ILE A 12 -5.57 1.14 -10.20
C ILE A 12 -6.40 0.11 -9.45
N SER A 13 -7.44 0.56 -8.74
CA SER A 13 -8.38 -0.29 -8.01
C SER A 13 -9.80 0.25 -8.13
N HIS A 14 -10.76 -0.64 -8.41
CA HIS A 14 -12.18 -0.30 -8.46
C HIS A 14 -12.86 -0.34 -7.09
N ASN A 15 -12.33 -1.13 -6.16
CA ASN A 15 -12.92 -1.32 -4.84
C ASN A 15 -11.84 -1.41 -3.76
N CYS A 16 -11.48 -0.23 -3.26
CA CYS A 16 -10.52 -0.03 -2.20
C CYS A 16 -11.21 0.50 -0.94
N THR A 17 -10.81 0.02 0.23
CA THR A 17 -11.34 0.45 1.53
C THR A 17 -10.44 1.55 2.11
N LEU A 18 -10.99 2.55 2.81
CA LEU A 18 -10.19 3.55 3.52
C LEU A 18 -10.05 3.18 4.98
N ALA A 19 -8.83 2.96 5.47
CA ALA A 19 -8.54 2.79 6.87
C ALA A 19 -7.85 4.05 7.43
N LYS A 20 -8.58 4.80 8.27
CA LYS A 20 -8.09 6.01 8.94
C LYS A 20 -7.66 5.78 10.39
N ASN A 21 -8.20 4.76 11.06
CA ASN A 21 -8.05 4.58 12.50
C ASN A 21 -6.92 3.58 12.82
N LEU A 22 -6.14 3.84 13.88
CA LEU A 22 -5.02 3.00 14.35
C LEU A 22 -5.35 1.48 14.44
N PRO A 23 -6.51 1.06 15.00
CA PRO A 23 -6.86 -0.36 15.05
C PRO A 23 -7.12 -0.97 13.66
N SER A 24 -7.68 -0.18 12.73
CA SER A 24 -7.91 -0.58 11.35
C SER A 24 -6.61 -0.70 10.56
N ARG A 25 -5.60 0.11 10.90
CA ARG A 25 -4.24 0.04 10.32
C ARG A 25 -3.47 -1.17 10.81
N MET A 26 -3.55 -1.49 12.11
CA MET A 26 -2.91 -2.69 12.68
C MET A 26 -3.60 -4.00 12.27
N ARG A 27 -4.94 -4.00 12.13
CA ARG A 27 -5.63 -5.16 11.54
C ARG A 27 -5.32 -5.31 10.06
N GLY A 28 -5.13 -4.22 9.31
CA GLY A 28 -4.84 -4.27 7.88
C GLY A 28 -5.73 -5.30 7.16
N LEU A 29 -5.08 -6.20 6.41
CA LEU A 29 -5.70 -7.34 5.73
C LEU A 29 -5.58 -8.68 6.51
N ILE A 30 -5.26 -8.64 7.80
CA ILE A 30 -5.09 -9.84 8.63
C ILE A 30 -6.39 -10.64 8.61
N LEU A 31 -6.33 -11.86 8.04
CA LEU A 31 -7.44 -12.81 7.90
C LEU A 31 -8.62 -12.34 7.02
N SER A 32 -8.45 -11.30 6.20
CA SER A 32 -9.47 -10.87 5.25
C SER A 32 -9.23 -11.43 3.84
N GLU A 33 -10.31 -11.66 3.10
CA GLU A 33 -10.26 -11.95 1.66
C GLU A 33 -9.48 -10.87 0.88
N LYS A 34 -8.99 -11.22 -0.32
CA LYS A 34 -8.27 -10.31 -1.23
C LYS A 34 -9.01 -8.98 -1.40
N LYS A 35 -8.55 -7.94 -0.71
CA LYS A 35 -9.09 -6.58 -0.76
C LYS A 35 -7.97 -5.58 -0.96
N ASP A 36 -8.32 -4.48 -1.61
CA ASP A 36 -7.44 -3.32 -1.74
C ASP A 36 -7.74 -2.35 -0.60
N LEU A 37 -6.71 -1.73 -0.02
CA LEU A 37 -6.80 -0.89 1.16
C LEU A 37 -5.95 0.37 1.00
N VAL A 38 -6.49 1.52 1.39
CA VAL A 38 -5.72 2.75 1.59
C VAL A 38 -5.58 2.98 3.08
N LEU A 39 -4.34 2.99 3.57
CA LEU A 39 -4.00 3.42 4.92
C LEU A 39 -3.63 4.90 4.90
N VAL A 40 -4.29 5.70 5.74
CA VAL A 40 -3.91 7.10 5.95
C VAL A 40 -3.06 7.19 7.22
N SER A 41 -1.84 7.67 7.07
CA SER A 41 -0.95 7.89 8.21
C SER A 41 -1.29 9.19 8.95
N PRO A 42 -1.16 9.25 10.30
CA PRO A 42 -1.28 10.51 11.04
C PRO A 42 -0.19 11.52 10.66
N GLY A 43 1.00 11.06 10.31
CA GLY A 43 2.14 11.88 9.83
C GLY A 43 2.43 11.67 8.33
N GLU A 44 3.16 12.60 7.74
CA GLU A 44 3.83 12.37 6.45
C GLU A 44 5.31 12.06 6.72
N ASP A 45 5.63 10.78 6.89
CA ASP A 45 6.98 10.33 7.22
C ASP A 45 7.16 8.85 6.87
N ILE A 46 8.42 8.39 6.88
CA ILE A 46 8.79 7.02 6.50
C ILE A 46 8.38 6.00 7.56
N GLN A 47 8.46 6.35 8.84
CA GLN A 47 8.26 5.40 9.94
C GLN A 47 6.78 5.05 10.08
N SER A 48 5.92 6.08 10.06
CA SER A 48 4.48 5.95 10.20
C SER A 48 3.82 5.32 8.98
N THR A 49 4.49 5.26 7.83
CA THR A 49 4.02 4.59 6.61
C THR A 49 4.73 3.28 6.30
N SER A 50 5.56 2.79 7.21
CA SER A 50 6.14 1.46 7.10
C SER A 50 5.08 0.38 7.32
N ILE A 51 5.20 -0.73 6.59
CA ILE A 51 4.28 -1.88 6.67
C ILE A 51 5.04 -3.16 6.97
N HIS A 52 4.34 -4.13 7.54
CA HIS A 52 4.82 -5.50 7.73
C HIS A 52 3.95 -6.47 6.94
N MET A 53 4.53 -7.63 6.62
CA MET A 53 3.80 -8.74 5.98
C MET A 53 3.50 -9.89 6.94
N ALA A 54 3.66 -9.67 8.26
CA ALA A 54 3.23 -10.63 9.27
C ALA A 54 1.72 -10.86 9.17
N PHE A 55 1.30 -12.12 9.26
CA PHE A 55 -0.11 -12.57 9.21
C PHE A 55 -0.88 -12.32 7.90
N MET A 56 -0.19 -11.91 6.82
CA MET A 56 -0.77 -11.83 5.48
C MET A 56 -0.88 -13.23 4.86
N GLN A 57 -1.97 -13.51 4.13
CA GLN A 57 -2.18 -14.81 3.47
C GLN A 57 -1.74 -14.83 2.00
N TYR A 58 -1.54 -13.66 1.39
CA TYR A 58 -1.23 -13.53 -0.03
C TYR A 58 -0.25 -12.36 -0.28
N PRO A 59 0.50 -12.38 -1.39
CA PRO A 59 1.37 -11.27 -1.75
C PRO A 59 0.58 -10.05 -2.20
N ILE A 60 1.15 -8.88 -1.93
CA ILE A 60 0.55 -7.58 -2.26
C ILE A 60 1.51 -6.72 -3.06
N ASP A 61 0.93 -5.79 -3.81
CA ASP A 61 1.64 -4.64 -4.34
C ASP A 61 1.33 -3.42 -3.48
N VAL A 62 2.28 -2.50 -3.35
CA VAL A 62 2.16 -1.34 -2.47
C VAL A 62 2.63 -0.07 -3.17
N ILE A 63 1.82 0.97 -3.07
CA ILE A 63 2.12 2.33 -3.51
C ILE A 63 2.17 3.23 -2.27
N TRP A 64 3.26 3.97 -2.13
CA TRP A 64 3.34 5.06 -1.15
C TRP A 64 3.13 6.38 -1.87
N ALA A 65 2.29 7.26 -1.31
CA ALA A 65 2.05 8.59 -1.84
C ALA A 65 2.15 9.68 -0.77
N ASP A 66 2.60 10.86 -1.15
CA ASP A 66 2.66 12.05 -0.28
C ASP A 66 1.27 12.71 -0.08
N SER A 67 1.19 13.74 0.75
CA SER A 67 -0.05 14.51 0.99
C SER A 67 -0.60 15.21 -0.25
N LYS A 68 0.23 15.43 -1.28
CA LYS A 68 -0.16 15.96 -2.59
C LYS A 68 -0.58 14.87 -3.56
N MET A 69 -0.76 13.64 -3.07
CA MET A 69 -1.17 12.48 -3.85
C MET A 69 -0.17 12.07 -4.94
N ARG A 70 1.11 12.40 -4.76
CA ARG A 70 2.16 11.96 -5.68
C ARG A 70 2.79 10.67 -5.20
N VAL A 71 2.97 9.72 -6.10
CA VAL A 71 3.62 8.45 -5.78
C VAL A 71 5.10 8.70 -5.46
N VAL A 72 5.51 8.33 -4.26
CA VAL A 72 6.89 8.51 -3.78
C VAL A 72 7.71 7.24 -3.81
N ASP A 73 7.05 6.08 -3.73
CA ASP A 73 7.69 4.77 -3.84
C ASP A 73 6.68 3.68 -4.23
N ILE A 74 7.17 2.59 -4.82
CA ILE A 74 6.38 1.43 -5.24
C ILE A 74 7.15 0.16 -4.94
N LYS A 75 6.47 -0.82 -4.35
CA LYS A 75 6.98 -2.19 -4.25
C LYS A 75 5.94 -3.19 -4.74
N LYS A 76 6.37 -4.11 -5.59
CA LYS A 76 5.51 -5.14 -6.18
C LYS A 76 5.83 -6.50 -5.59
N ASN A 77 4.86 -7.40 -5.57
CA ASN A 77 5.01 -8.80 -5.19
C ASN A 77 5.71 -8.98 -3.84
N ILE A 78 5.26 -8.21 -2.85
CA ILE A 78 5.72 -8.30 -1.47
C ILE A 78 5.14 -9.58 -0.87
N GLN A 79 6.01 -10.53 -0.51
CA GLN A 79 5.59 -11.85 -0.04
C GLN A 79 5.17 -11.80 1.45
N PRO A 80 4.18 -12.63 1.86
CA PRO A 80 3.91 -12.89 3.26
C PRO A 80 5.14 -13.30 4.06
N LEU A 81 5.14 -12.97 5.35
CA LEU A 81 6.15 -13.49 6.28
C LEU A 81 6.02 -15.01 6.37
N ASN A 82 7.12 -15.71 6.13
CA ASN A 82 7.24 -17.14 6.33
C ASN A 82 8.16 -17.39 7.55
N PRO A 83 7.66 -18.00 8.64
CA PRO A 83 8.45 -18.27 9.84
C PRO A 83 9.73 -19.09 9.59
N MET A 84 9.73 -19.95 8.57
CA MET A 84 10.84 -20.81 8.20
C MET A 84 11.89 -20.09 7.33
N LEU A 85 11.53 -18.98 6.70
CA LEU A 85 12.39 -18.24 5.76
C LEU A 85 12.72 -16.86 6.33
N LYS A 86 13.84 -16.78 7.05
CA LYS A 86 14.31 -15.53 7.70
C LYS A 86 14.43 -14.33 6.75
N ASN A 87 14.68 -14.57 5.46
CA ASN A 87 14.75 -13.50 4.46
C ASN A 87 13.40 -12.78 4.23
N THR A 88 12.26 -13.36 4.65
CA THR A 88 10.92 -12.75 4.56
C THR A 88 10.59 -11.86 5.76
N TRP A 89 11.37 -11.93 6.83
CA TRP A 89 11.16 -11.17 8.07
C TRP A 89 11.68 -9.75 7.92
N ARG A 90 11.00 -8.95 7.10
CA ARG A 90 11.39 -7.58 6.81
C ARG A 90 10.22 -6.63 6.92
N ILE A 91 10.55 -5.40 7.34
CA ILE A 91 9.64 -4.26 7.30
C ILE A 91 9.86 -3.54 5.98
N TYR A 92 8.77 -3.21 5.30
CA TYR A 92 8.82 -2.45 4.06
C TYR A 92 8.51 -1.00 4.35
N LYS A 93 9.44 -0.13 3.97
CA LYS A 93 9.34 1.32 4.10
C LYS A 93 9.51 2.00 2.74
N PRO A 94 8.92 3.19 2.53
CA PRO A 94 9.19 3.98 1.34
C PRO A 94 10.57 4.63 1.40
N GLY A 95 11.13 4.93 0.23
CA GLY A 95 12.38 5.68 0.09
C GLY A 95 12.27 7.18 0.42
N LYS A 96 11.04 7.72 0.45
CA LYS A 96 10.73 9.13 0.75
C LYS A 96 9.52 9.22 1.70
N PRO A 97 9.33 10.33 2.43
CA PRO A 97 8.16 10.56 3.26
C PRO A 97 6.86 10.33 2.48
N ALA A 98 5.91 9.65 3.11
CA ALA A 98 4.61 9.34 2.54
C ALA A 98 3.52 9.62 3.58
N LYS A 99 2.32 9.93 3.09
CA LYS A 99 1.11 10.14 3.89
C LYS A 99 0.12 8.98 3.71
N TYR A 100 0.11 8.39 2.53
CA TYR A 100 -0.80 7.32 2.14
C TYR A 100 -0.02 6.06 1.77
N VAL A 101 -0.57 4.91 2.16
CA VAL A 101 -0.10 3.59 1.72
C VAL A 101 -1.28 2.88 1.07
N VAL A 102 -1.16 2.58 -0.23
CA VAL A 102 -2.17 1.83 -0.98
C VAL A 102 -1.68 0.40 -1.10
N GLU A 103 -2.32 -0.50 -0.35
CA GLU A 103 -2.10 -1.95 -0.42
C GLU A 103 -3.07 -2.55 -1.44
N LEU A 104 -2.52 -3.27 -2.41
CA LEU A 104 -3.25 -3.85 -3.53
C LEU A 104 -3.00 -5.34 -3.57
N GLY A 105 -3.96 -6.11 -4.06
CA GLY A 105 -3.69 -7.49 -4.46
C GLY A 105 -2.50 -7.58 -5.43
N LYS A 106 -1.83 -8.75 -5.45
CA LYS A 106 -0.73 -9.04 -6.38
C LYS A 106 -1.08 -8.64 -7.83
N GLU A 107 -0.09 -8.13 -8.56
CA GLU A 107 -0.15 -7.84 -10.01
C GLU A 107 -1.14 -6.74 -10.42
N LYS A 108 -1.54 -5.87 -9.50
CA LYS A 108 -2.41 -4.72 -9.79
C LYS A 108 -1.63 -3.53 -10.34
N ILE A 109 -0.36 -3.38 -9.97
CA ILE A 109 0.46 -2.26 -10.44
C ILE A 109 1.06 -2.60 -11.81
N THR A 110 0.33 -2.25 -12.86
CA THR A 110 0.79 -2.46 -14.25
C THR A 110 1.58 -1.25 -14.78
N LYS A 111 0.99 -0.05 -14.71
CA LYS A 111 1.51 1.16 -15.36
C LYS A 111 1.99 2.26 -14.42
N THR A 112 1.57 2.27 -13.15
CA THR A 112 1.92 3.33 -12.19
C THR A 112 3.42 3.36 -11.92
N GLN A 113 3.98 4.56 -11.86
CA GLN A 113 5.38 4.86 -11.61
C GLN A 113 5.54 5.91 -10.50
N VAL A 114 6.74 5.98 -9.92
CA VAL A 114 7.10 7.04 -8.98
C VAL A 114 7.01 8.39 -9.69
N GLY A 115 6.38 9.37 -9.05
CA GLY A 115 6.11 10.70 -9.58
C GLY A 115 4.71 10.88 -10.17
N ASP A 116 3.98 9.80 -10.46
CA ASP A 116 2.60 9.90 -10.93
C ASP A 116 1.68 10.50 -9.85
N GLU A 117 0.63 11.21 -10.27
CA GLU A 117 -0.44 11.70 -9.40
C GLU A 117 -1.57 10.67 -9.33
N ILE A 118 -2.00 10.32 -8.11
CA ILE A 118 -3.15 9.44 -7.87
C ILE A 118 -4.33 10.20 -7.27
N GLU A 119 -5.51 9.61 -7.31
CA GLU A 119 -6.73 10.17 -6.75
C GLU A 119 -7.57 9.08 -6.08
N PHE A 120 -8.22 9.43 -4.98
CA PHE A 120 -9.18 8.61 -4.27
C PHE A 120 -10.59 9.14 -4.54
N ARG A 121 -11.44 8.34 -5.20
CA ARG A 121 -12.78 8.77 -5.65
C ARG A 121 -13.88 7.76 -5.37
#